data_AF-A0A9X3XRD7-F1
#
_entry.id   AF-A0A9X3XRD7-F1
#
_cell.length_a   1.000
_cell.length_b   1.000
_cell.length_c   1.000
_cell.angle_alpha   90.00
_cell.angle_beta   90.00
_cell.angle_gamma   90.00
#
_symmetry.space_group_name_H-M   'P 1'
#
loop_
_entity.id
_entity.type
_entity.pdbx_description
1 polymer ?
#
loop_
_entity_poly.entity_id
_entity_poly.type
_entity_poly.pdbx_seq_one_letter_code
_entity_poly.pdbx_strand_id
1 'polypeptide(L)'
;MNTVTIKINGIEYNLKGRENEEYLLEVAKYVDGKVKDIMANNRKLSSTAAATLVALNIADELFKADIEIEVLMKKNTSLDERNLTLKERIKEIREEAEGIEFNTSREINKLNEIIDELNKKLLEAEELKNKVTLLENENEENNILREKISKLEKEISAKEVDINEKDSLKLEIDSLKDENLTLREEVENCYKEVENLKETNELLKTNEVGYKEKFIKLNEECKIMEDDFKKTKAEKDLLKQRNKEIKFQLQNSKYKVLDLEKKLIDIQVKLAYEKKQKNALLKDV
;
A
#
# COMPACT_ATOMS: atom_id res chain seq x y z
N MET A 1 12.21 -53.02 122.76
CA MET A 1 11.67 -54.36 123.08
C MET A 1 10.53 -54.13 124.03
N ASN A 2 9.31 -54.28 123.56
CA ASN A 2 8.10 -54.00 124.32
C ASN A 2 7.62 -55.29 124.99
N THR A 3 7.07 -55.19 126.19
CA THR A 3 6.48 -56.32 126.92
C THR A 3 5.01 -56.01 127.16
N VAL A 4 4.13 -56.92 126.74
CA VAL A 4 2.69 -56.77 126.85
C VAL A 4 2.11 -58.00 127.51
N THR A 5 1.19 -57.82 128.46
CA THR A 5 0.46 -58.93 129.07
C THR A 5 -0.76 -59.25 128.21
N ILE A 6 -0.83 -60.48 127.71
CA ILE A 6 -1.88 -60.98 126.81
C ILE A 6 -2.61 -62.16 127.45
N LYS A 7 -3.82 -62.48 126.97
CA LYS A 7 -4.60 -63.61 127.45
C LYS A 7 -5.03 -64.50 126.28
N ILE A 8 -4.63 -65.77 126.30
CA ILE A 8 -4.98 -66.76 125.27
C ILE A 8 -5.73 -67.91 125.95
N ASN A 9 -6.96 -68.16 125.52
CA ASN A 9 -7.85 -69.19 126.05
C ASN A 9 -7.95 -69.18 127.60
N GLY A 10 -8.01 -67.98 128.17
CA GLY A 10 -8.11 -67.81 129.63
C GLY A 10 -6.79 -67.77 130.40
N ILE A 11 -5.66 -68.09 129.76
CA ILE A 11 -4.32 -68.11 130.39
C ILE A 11 -3.57 -66.83 130.03
N GLU A 12 -2.97 -66.18 131.04
CA GLU A 12 -2.18 -64.95 130.85
C GLU A 12 -0.72 -65.26 130.51
N TYR A 13 -0.17 -64.52 129.55
CA TYR A 13 1.21 -64.62 129.09
C TYR A 13 1.83 -63.22 128.98
N ASN A 14 3.12 -63.11 129.30
CA ASN A 14 3.90 -61.90 129.03
C ASN A 14 4.63 -62.06 127.69
N LEU A 15 4.12 -61.39 126.64
CA LEU A 15 4.70 -61.42 125.30
C LEU A 15 5.73 -60.30 125.16
N LYS A 16 6.94 -60.65 124.72
CA LYS A 16 8.03 -59.69 124.48
C LYS A 16 8.37 -59.62 122.99
N GLY A 17 8.23 -58.45 122.39
CA GLY A 17 8.41 -58.25 120.94
C GLY A 17 9.27 -57.03 120.59
N ARG A 18 9.72 -56.96 119.33
CA ARG A 18 10.38 -55.76 118.77
C ARG A 18 9.37 -54.74 118.26
N GLU A 19 8.19 -55.21 117.87
CA GLU A 19 7.08 -54.39 117.37
C GLU A 19 6.37 -53.59 118.47
N ASN A 20 5.49 -52.68 118.07
CA ASN A 20 4.71 -51.85 118.98
C ASN A 20 3.67 -52.68 119.77
N GLU A 21 3.21 -52.14 120.90
CA GLU A 21 2.24 -52.81 121.76
C GLU A 21 0.93 -53.12 121.05
N GLU A 22 0.45 -52.21 120.20
CA GLU A 22 -0.79 -52.38 119.43
C GLU A 22 -0.73 -53.61 118.50
N TYR A 23 0.33 -53.77 117.71
CA TYR A 23 0.52 -54.94 116.85
C TYR A 23 0.63 -56.23 117.66
N LEU A 24 1.37 -56.20 118.78
CA LEU A 24 1.51 -57.38 119.65
C LEU A 24 0.16 -57.80 120.26
N LEU A 25 -0.68 -56.83 120.65
CA LEU A 25 -2.04 -57.08 121.11
C LEU A 25 -2.94 -57.61 119.99
N GLU A 26 -2.79 -57.09 118.77
CA GLU A 26 -3.56 -57.54 117.60
C GLU A 26 -3.23 -58.99 117.23
N VAL A 27 -1.95 -59.34 117.16
CA VAL A 27 -1.50 -60.73 116.95
C VAL A 27 -2.03 -61.65 118.05
N ALA A 28 -1.98 -61.22 119.31
CA ALA A 28 -2.52 -62.00 120.42
C ALA A 28 -4.04 -62.20 120.32
N LYS A 29 -4.79 -61.16 119.95
CA LYS A 29 -6.25 -61.25 119.69
C LYS A 29 -6.55 -62.21 118.54
N TYR A 30 -5.77 -62.17 117.46
CA TYR A 30 -5.92 -63.07 116.32
C TYR A 30 -5.74 -64.54 116.72
N VAL A 31 -4.65 -64.85 117.42
CA VAL A 31 -4.35 -66.21 117.89
C VAL A 31 -5.41 -66.69 118.89
N ASP A 32 -5.79 -65.86 119.86
CA ASP A 32 -6.85 -66.21 120.83
C ASP A 32 -8.19 -66.49 120.13
N GLY A 33 -8.55 -65.69 119.12
CA GLY A 33 -9.73 -65.94 118.28
C GLY A 33 -9.68 -67.31 117.60
N LYS A 34 -8.58 -67.64 116.91
CA LYS A 34 -8.40 -68.94 116.24
C LYS A 34 -8.45 -70.11 117.23
N VAL A 35 -7.87 -69.97 118.42
CA VAL A 35 -7.92 -71.00 119.46
C VAL A 35 -9.35 -71.22 119.94
N LYS A 36 -10.09 -70.13 120.20
CA LYS A 36 -11.51 -70.20 120.58
C LYS A 36 -12.37 -70.86 119.51
N ASP A 37 -12.13 -70.55 118.23
CA ASP A 37 -12.88 -71.14 117.11
C ASP A 37 -12.65 -72.66 117.00
N ILE A 38 -11.41 -73.13 117.13
CA ILE A 38 -11.11 -74.57 117.11
C ILE A 38 -11.75 -75.29 118.31
N MET A 39 -11.66 -74.70 119.50
CA MET A 39 -12.24 -75.29 120.71
C MET A 39 -13.78 -75.28 120.70
N ALA A 40 -14.40 -74.24 120.12
CA ALA A 40 -15.85 -74.16 119.95
C ALA A 40 -16.38 -75.26 119.01
N ASN A 41 -15.66 -75.53 117.92
CA ASN A 41 -16.02 -76.54 116.92
C ASN A 41 -15.71 -77.98 117.36
N ASN A 42 -14.84 -78.19 118.35
CA ASN A 42 -14.46 -79.54 118.78
C ASN A 42 -14.21 -79.64 120.31
N ARG A 43 -15.30 -79.73 121.08
CA ARG A 43 -15.29 -79.68 122.56
C ARG A 43 -14.52 -80.82 123.26
N LYS A 44 -14.16 -81.90 122.55
CA LYS A 44 -13.36 -83.01 123.09
C LYS A 44 -11.85 -82.79 122.95
N LEU A 45 -11.43 -81.73 122.28
CA LEU A 45 -10.04 -81.43 122.01
C LEU A 45 -9.38 -80.78 123.23
N SER A 46 -8.15 -81.20 123.57
CA SER A 46 -7.37 -80.55 124.63
C SER A 46 -6.88 -79.16 124.20
N SER A 47 -6.57 -78.28 125.15
CA SER A 47 -6.00 -76.95 124.88
C SER A 47 -4.69 -77.04 124.10
N THR A 48 -3.84 -78.03 124.40
CA THR A 48 -2.59 -78.29 123.67
C THR A 48 -2.87 -78.71 122.23
N ALA A 49 -3.79 -79.65 122.00
CA ALA A 49 -4.14 -80.07 120.65
C ALA A 49 -4.79 -78.93 119.84
N ALA A 50 -5.61 -78.09 120.48
CA ALA A 50 -6.17 -76.89 119.85
C ALA A 50 -5.07 -75.91 119.44
N ALA A 51 -4.11 -75.63 120.32
CA ALA A 51 -2.97 -74.78 120.02
C ALA A 51 -2.11 -75.34 118.88
N THR A 52 -1.86 -76.65 118.83
CA THR A 52 -1.13 -77.29 117.73
C THR A 52 -1.87 -77.15 116.39
N LEU A 53 -3.20 -77.31 116.38
CA LEU A 53 -3.99 -77.10 115.15
C LEU A 53 -4.03 -75.63 114.72
N VAL A 54 -4.11 -74.69 115.66
CA VAL A 54 -4.00 -73.26 115.35
C VAL A 54 -2.63 -72.95 114.75
N ALA A 55 -1.56 -73.45 115.35
CA ALA A 55 -0.20 -73.26 114.83
C ALA A 55 -0.05 -73.83 113.41
N LEU A 56 -0.62 -75.01 113.14
CA LEU A 56 -0.62 -75.62 111.81
C LEU A 56 -1.39 -74.77 110.79
N ASN A 57 -2.57 -74.27 111.16
CA ASN A 57 -3.38 -73.43 110.28
C ASN A 57 -2.71 -72.09 109.98
N ILE A 58 -2.10 -71.45 110.98
CA ILE A 58 -1.37 -70.19 110.79
C ILE A 58 -0.14 -70.41 109.90
N ALA A 59 0.56 -71.54 110.05
CA ALA A 59 1.68 -71.89 109.17
C ALA A 59 1.22 -72.11 107.72
N ASP A 60 0.08 -72.76 107.49
CA ASP A 60 -0.51 -72.92 106.15
C ASP A 60 -0.93 -71.57 105.55
N GLU A 61 -1.56 -70.68 106.32
CA GLU A 61 -1.89 -69.31 105.89
C GLU A 61 -0.63 -68.53 105.50
N LEU A 62 0.45 -68.63 106.30
CA LEU A 62 1.74 -68.01 106.01
C LEU A 62 2.33 -68.53 104.69
N PHE A 63 2.40 -69.86 104.50
CA PHE A 63 2.93 -70.43 103.26
C PHE A 63 2.12 -70.04 102.03
N LYS A 64 0.79 -69.96 102.14
CA LYS A 64 -0.07 -69.47 101.04
C LYS A 64 0.21 -68.01 100.72
N ALA A 65 0.36 -67.16 101.74
CA ALA A 65 0.71 -65.76 101.56
C ALA A 65 2.10 -65.59 100.91
N ASP A 66 3.09 -66.39 101.31
CA ASP A 66 4.43 -66.37 100.70
C ASP A 66 4.39 -66.74 99.21
N ILE A 67 3.61 -67.77 98.84
CA ILE A 67 3.40 -68.15 97.44
C ILE A 67 2.73 -67.00 96.66
N GLU A 68 1.71 -66.36 97.23
CA GLU A 68 1.03 -65.24 96.60
C GLU A 68 1.98 -64.04 96.41
N ILE A 69 2.81 -63.73 97.42
CA ILE A 69 3.84 -62.70 97.32
C ILE A 69 4.82 -63.02 96.20
N GLU A 70 5.28 -64.27 96.08
CA GLU A 70 6.20 -64.68 95.01
C GLU A 70 5.56 -64.50 93.62
N VAL A 71 4.28 -64.87 93.47
CA VAL A 71 3.52 -64.67 92.22
C VAL A 71 3.37 -63.18 91.91
N LEU A 72 3.04 -62.36 92.90
CA LEU A 72 2.91 -60.90 92.74
C LEU A 72 4.25 -60.26 92.39
N MET A 73 5.36 -60.70 92.99
CA MET A 73 6.70 -60.25 92.67
C MET A 73 7.05 -60.56 91.21
N LYS A 74 6.83 -61.81 90.76
CA LYS A 74 7.06 -62.19 89.35
C LYS A 74 6.22 -61.35 88.38
N LYS A 75 4.96 -61.10 88.72
CA LYS A 75 4.07 -60.25 87.92
C LYS A 75 4.56 -58.81 87.89
N ASN A 76 5.01 -58.26 89.01
CA ASN A 76 5.53 -56.90 89.07
C ASN A 76 6.79 -56.75 88.21
N THR A 77 7.73 -57.69 88.31
CA THR A 77 8.93 -57.70 87.45
C THR A 77 8.56 -57.75 85.97
N SER A 78 7.62 -58.62 85.57
CA SER A 78 7.14 -58.69 84.19
C SER A 78 6.48 -57.38 83.72
N LEU A 79 5.72 -56.72 84.60
CA LEU A 79 5.13 -55.41 84.30
C LEU A 79 6.20 -54.32 84.16
N ASP A 80 7.25 -54.35 84.97
CA ASP A 80 8.37 -53.40 84.90
C ASP A 80 9.15 -53.56 83.59
N GLU A 81 9.43 -54.79 83.17
CA GLU A 81 10.05 -55.11 81.87
C GLU A 81 9.18 -54.61 80.70
N ARG A 82 7.86 -54.83 80.79
CA ARG A 82 6.90 -54.36 79.78
C ARG A 82 6.81 -52.83 79.74
N ASN A 83 6.86 -52.18 80.91
CA ASN A 83 6.87 -50.73 80.99
C ASN A 83 8.16 -50.13 80.40
N LEU A 84 9.30 -50.80 80.59
CA LEU A 84 10.57 -50.38 80.00
C LEU A 84 10.52 -50.44 78.47
N THR A 85 10.10 -51.58 77.92
CA THR A 85 9.93 -51.75 76.46
C THR A 85 8.91 -50.79 75.87
N LEU A 86 7.80 -50.51 76.56
CA LEU A 86 6.83 -49.50 76.12
C LEU A 86 7.42 -48.08 76.11
N LYS A 87 8.25 -47.72 77.10
CA LYS A 87 8.94 -46.42 77.13
C LYS A 87 9.92 -46.27 75.97
N GLU A 88 10.68 -47.31 75.66
CA GLU A 88 11.58 -47.32 74.50
C GLU A 88 10.79 -47.16 73.20
N ARG A 89 9.68 -47.89 73.05
CA ARG A 89 8.82 -47.77 71.86
C ARG A 89 8.19 -46.38 71.71
N ILE A 90 7.78 -45.75 72.80
CA ILE A 90 7.29 -44.36 72.79
C ILE A 90 8.37 -43.40 72.32
N LYS A 91 9.63 -43.63 72.73
CA LYS A 91 10.76 -42.81 72.31
C LYS A 91 11.03 -42.94 70.81
N GLU A 92 11.07 -44.17 70.29
CA GLU A 92 11.24 -44.45 68.85
C GLU A 92 10.15 -43.75 68.02
N ILE A 93 8.88 -43.91 68.41
CA ILE A 93 7.75 -43.30 67.69
C ILE A 93 7.85 -41.76 67.70
N ARG A 94 8.34 -41.16 68.78
CA ARG A 94 8.55 -39.71 68.84
C ARG A 94 9.64 -39.26 67.87
N GLU A 95 10.78 -39.96 67.85
CA GLU A 95 11.88 -39.65 66.93
C GLU A 95 11.44 -39.81 65.47
N GLU A 96 10.65 -40.84 65.16
CA GLU A 96 10.04 -41.03 63.83
C GLU A 96 9.07 -39.88 63.49
N ALA A 97 8.20 -39.47 64.42
CA ALA A 97 7.27 -38.37 64.21
C ALA A 97 7.99 -37.04 63.95
N GLU A 98 9.01 -36.72 64.75
CA GLU A 98 9.85 -35.53 64.55
C GLU A 98 10.56 -35.56 63.18
N GLY A 99 11.05 -36.73 62.76
CA GLY A 99 11.65 -36.90 61.44
C GLY A 99 10.65 -36.67 60.30
N ILE A 100 9.42 -37.18 60.44
CA ILE A 100 8.34 -36.97 59.46
C ILE A 100 7.96 -35.48 59.40
N GLU A 101 7.80 -34.81 60.55
CA GLU A 101 7.50 -33.37 60.60
C GLU A 101 8.57 -32.53 59.92
N PHE A 102 9.86 -32.83 60.18
CA PHE A 102 10.97 -32.15 59.54
C PHE A 102 10.97 -32.33 58.01
N ASN A 103 10.79 -33.56 57.54
CA ASN A 103 10.73 -33.85 56.10
C ASN A 103 9.53 -33.15 55.44
N THR A 104 8.36 -33.22 56.08
CA THR A 104 7.14 -32.58 55.60
C THR A 104 7.31 -31.06 55.51
N SER A 105 7.89 -30.43 56.53
CA SER A 105 8.19 -28.98 56.51
C SER A 105 9.14 -28.62 55.37
N ARG A 106 10.16 -29.44 55.12
CA ARG A 106 11.10 -29.23 54.01
C ARG A 106 10.41 -29.33 52.64
N GLU A 107 9.51 -30.29 52.47
CA GLU A 107 8.73 -30.44 51.23
C GLU A 107 7.75 -29.29 51.03
N ILE A 108 7.05 -28.84 52.09
CA ILE A 108 6.18 -27.67 52.06
C ILE A 108 6.94 -26.42 51.59
N ASN A 109 8.15 -26.19 52.12
CA ASN A 109 8.96 -25.05 51.72
C ASN A 109 9.32 -25.09 50.22
N LYS A 110 9.73 -26.26 49.70
CA LYS A 110 10.00 -26.43 48.26
C LYS A 110 8.76 -26.18 47.40
N LEU A 111 7.59 -26.67 47.84
CA LEU A 111 6.33 -26.45 47.14
C LEU A 111 5.97 -24.96 47.11
N ASN A 112 6.17 -24.24 48.22
CA ASN A 112 5.94 -22.80 48.27
C ASN A 112 6.86 -22.03 47.32
N GLU A 113 8.15 -22.39 47.24
CA GLU A 113 9.08 -21.80 46.27
C GLU A 113 8.60 -21.99 44.82
N ILE A 114 8.12 -23.20 44.47
CA ILE A 114 7.57 -23.49 43.15
C ILE A 114 6.30 -22.68 42.88
N ILE A 115 5.42 -22.55 43.87
CA ILE A 115 4.19 -21.74 43.77
C ILE A 115 4.55 -20.28 43.49
N ASP A 116 5.54 -19.72 44.17
CA ASP A 116 5.99 -18.36 43.95
C ASP A 116 6.55 -18.15 42.54
N GLU A 117 7.32 -19.10 42.01
CA GLU A 117 7.80 -19.08 40.63
C GLU A 117 6.64 -19.16 39.61
N LEU A 118 5.66 -20.03 39.84
CA LEU A 118 4.50 -20.17 38.97
C LEU A 118 3.64 -18.90 38.98
N ASN A 119 3.46 -18.27 40.14
CA ASN A 119 2.73 -17.01 40.26
C ASN A 119 3.41 -15.87 39.48
N LYS A 120 4.74 -15.79 39.50
CA LYS A 120 5.49 -14.82 38.68
C LYS A 120 5.27 -15.04 37.18
N LYS A 121 5.37 -16.30 36.72
CA LYS A 121 5.12 -16.66 35.32
C LYS A 121 3.68 -16.37 34.89
N LEU A 122 2.71 -16.55 35.79
CA LEU A 122 1.31 -16.24 35.53
C LEU A 122 1.11 -14.73 35.30
N LEU A 123 1.74 -13.89 36.14
CA LEU A 123 1.70 -12.44 35.98
C LEU A 123 2.29 -12.00 34.62
N GLU A 124 3.46 -12.54 34.26
CA GLU A 124 4.10 -12.28 32.96
C GLU A 124 3.20 -12.70 31.78
N ALA A 125 2.51 -13.84 31.90
CA ALA A 125 1.59 -14.31 30.88
C ALA A 125 0.35 -13.41 30.73
N GLU A 126 -0.18 -12.86 31.84
CA GLU A 126 -1.28 -11.90 31.81
C GLU A 126 -0.87 -10.58 31.13
N GLU A 127 0.33 -10.07 31.42
CA GLU A 127 0.87 -8.89 30.75
C GLU A 127 1.02 -9.10 29.23
N LEU A 128 1.57 -10.25 28.83
CA LEU A 128 1.69 -10.61 27.43
C LEU A 128 0.32 -10.72 26.75
N LYS A 129 -0.66 -11.32 27.42
CA LYS A 129 -2.03 -11.42 26.90
C LYS A 129 -2.63 -10.03 26.65
N ASN A 130 -2.49 -9.10 27.59
CA ASN A 130 -2.96 -7.72 27.40
C ASN A 130 -2.26 -7.06 26.21
N LYS A 131 -0.96 -7.26 26.05
CA LYS A 131 -0.21 -6.73 24.91
C LYS A 131 -0.66 -7.31 23.58
N VAL A 132 -0.98 -8.60 23.53
CA VAL A 132 -1.54 -9.26 22.33
C VAL A 132 -2.89 -8.65 21.97
N THR A 133 -3.79 -8.45 22.94
CA THR A 133 -5.10 -7.84 22.65
C THR A 133 -4.98 -6.42 22.11
N LEU A 134 -4.00 -5.63 22.58
CA LEU A 134 -3.75 -4.29 22.05
C LEU A 134 -3.27 -4.36 20.59
N LEU A 135 -2.33 -5.25 20.29
CA LEU A 135 -1.81 -5.45 18.94
C LEU A 135 -2.87 -5.98 17.97
N GLU A 136 -3.78 -6.83 18.44
CA GLU A 136 -4.91 -7.31 17.64
C GLU A 136 -5.82 -6.15 17.22
N ASN A 137 -6.16 -5.25 18.15
CA ASN A 137 -6.95 -4.05 17.85
C ASN A 137 -6.22 -3.13 16.84
N GLU A 138 -4.92 -2.87 17.04
CA GLU A 138 -4.12 -2.07 16.11
C GLU A 138 -4.05 -2.70 14.71
N ASN A 139 -3.98 -4.03 14.63
CA ASN A 139 -3.94 -4.72 13.35
C ASN A 139 -5.29 -4.65 12.62
N GLU A 140 -6.40 -4.69 13.36
CA GLU A 140 -7.74 -4.50 12.81
C GLU A 140 -7.93 -3.08 12.27
N GLU A 141 -7.49 -2.05 13.01
CA GLU A 141 -7.45 -0.67 12.52
C GLU A 141 -6.61 -0.52 11.25
N ASN A 142 -5.42 -1.14 11.22
CA ASN A 142 -4.53 -1.14 10.06
C ASN A 142 -5.18 -1.82 8.85
N ASN A 143 -5.93 -2.91 9.04
CA ASN A 143 -6.66 -3.57 7.96
C ASN A 143 -7.74 -2.65 7.38
N ILE A 144 -8.51 -1.96 8.23
CA ILE A 144 -9.50 -0.98 7.79
C ILE A 144 -8.83 0.17 7.00
N LEU A 145 -7.68 0.65 7.46
CA LEU A 145 -6.92 1.68 6.75
C LEU A 145 -6.40 1.19 5.39
N ARG A 146 -5.89 -0.05 5.31
CA ARG A 146 -5.46 -0.67 4.05
C ARG A 146 -6.61 -0.80 3.05
N GLU A 147 -7.80 -1.20 3.51
CA GLU A 147 -8.99 -1.23 2.64
C GLU A 147 -9.37 0.17 2.14
N LYS A 148 -9.31 1.19 3.00
CA LYS A 148 -9.55 2.58 2.59
C LYS A 148 -8.52 3.06 1.56
N ILE A 149 -7.24 2.76 1.78
CA ILE A 149 -6.16 3.08 0.82
C ILE A 149 -6.44 2.39 -0.52
N SER A 150 -6.78 1.11 -0.54
CA SER A 150 -7.10 0.38 -1.78
C SER A 150 -8.28 1.00 -2.54
N LYS A 151 -9.30 1.50 -1.83
CA LYS A 151 -10.42 2.22 -2.46
C LYS A 151 -9.96 3.54 -3.09
N LEU A 152 -9.17 4.33 -2.36
CA LEU A 152 -8.63 5.59 -2.86
C LEU A 152 -7.67 5.39 -4.05
N GLU A 153 -6.85 4.34 -4.03
CA GLU A 153 -5.97 3.99 -5.17
C GLU A 153 -6.77 3.68 -6.43
N LYS A 154 -7.91 2.96 -6.31
CA LYS A 154 -8.81 2.74 -7.44
C LYS A 154 -9.44 4.03 -7.96
N GLU A 155 -9.84 4.93 -7.06
CA GLU A 155 -10.39 6.24 -7.44
C GLU A 155 -9.34 7.13 -8.13
N ILE A 156 -8.09 7.11 -7.66
CA ILE A 156 -6.98 7.83 -8.29
C ILE A 156 -6.71 7.26 -9.68
N SER A 157 -6.59 5.94 -9.82
CA SER A 157 -6.38 5.29 -11.12
C SER A 157 -7.49 5.63 -12.12
N ALA A 158 -8.75 5.68 -11.68
CA ALA A 158 -9.86 6.10 -12.54
C ALA A 158 -9.70 7.56 -13.01
N LYS A 159 -9.32 8.47 -12.11
CA LYS A 159 -9.05 9.88 -12.48
C LYS A 159 -7.82 10.06 -13.36
N GLU A 160 -6.80 9.20 -13.24
CA GLU A 160 -5.63 9.22 -14.12
C GLU A 160 -5.99 8.85 -15.56
N VAL A 161 -6.96 7.97 -15.77
CA VAL A 161 -7.51 7.68 -17.12
C VAL A 161 -8.15 8.94 -17.71
N ASP A 162 -8.95 9.68 -16.94
CA ASP A 162 -9.54 10.95 -17.39
C ASP A 162 -8.48 12.00 -17.75
N ILE A 163 -7.34 12.01 -17.04
CA ILE A 163 -6.21 12.90 -17.35
C ILE A 163 -5.54 12.48 -18.67
N ASN A 164 -5.36 11.19 -18.91
CA ASN A 164 -4.77 10.70 -20.17
C ASN A 164 -5.66 11.03 -21.38
N GLU A 165 -6.99 10.96 -21.24
CA GLU A 165 -7.93 11.41 -22.27
C GLU A 165 -7.80 12.92 -22.53
N LYS A 166 -7.60 13.71 -21.47
CA LYS A 166 -7.34 15.15 -21.59
C LYS A 166 -6.03 15.43 -22.33
N ASP A 167 -4.98 14.66 -22.07
CA ASP A 167 -3.70 14.81 -22.76
C ASP A 167 -3.78 14.39 -24.24
N SER A 168 -4.58 13.36 -24.58
CA SER A 168 -4.84 13.02 -25.99
C SER A 168 -5.62 14.10 -26.73
N LEU A 169 -6.63 14.69 -26.08
CA LEU A 169 -7.38 15.81 -26.66
C LEU A 169 -6.50 17.06 -26.83
N LYS A 170 -5.51 17.25 -25.94
CA LYS A 170 -4.56 18.36 -26.05
C LYS A 170 -3.63 18.20 -27.25
N LEU A 171 -3.13 16.99 -27.49
CA LEU A 171 -2.34 16.68 -28.70
C LEU A 171 -3.16 16.89 -29.97
N GLU A 172 -4.42 16.49 -29.97
CA GLU A 172 -5.34 16.72 -31.10
C GLU A 172 -5.55 18.23 -31.34
N ILE A 173 -5.79 19.02 -30.28
CA ILE A 173 -5.89 20.48 -30.37
C ILE A 173 -4.63 21.11 -30.94
N ASP A 174 -3.44 20.65 -30.53
CA ASP A 174 -2.18 21.22 -31.02
C ASP A 174 -1.96 20.85 -32.50
N SER A 175 -2.32 19.64 -32.94
CA SER A 175 -2.29 19.27 -34.36
C SER A 175 -3.25 20.12 -35.22
N LEU A 176 -4.47 20.38 -34.73
CA LEU A 176 -5.43 21.26 -35.40
C LEU A 176 -4.97 22.72 -35.42
N LYS A 177 -4.20 23.18 -34.44
CA LYS A 177 -3.60 24.53 -34.46
C LYS A 177 -2.52 24.63 -35.52
N ASP A 178 -1.66 23.63 -35.64
CA ASP A 178 -0.61 23.59 -36.66
C ASP A 178 -1.24 23.56 -38.07
N GLU A 179 -2.30 22.77 -38.27
CA GLU A 179 -3.08 22.77 -39.52
C GLU A 179 -3.74 24.13 -39.80
N ASN A 180 -4.27 24.80 -38.76
CA ASN A 180 -4.78 26.16 -38.92
C ASN A 180 -3.68 27.18 -39.26
N LEU A 181 -2.45 27.00 -38.76
CA LEU A 181 -1.31 27.83 -39.11
C LEU A 181 -0.94 27.65 -40.59
N THR A 182 -0.84 26.40 -41.06
CA THR A 182 -0.56 26.12 -42.48
C THR A 182 -1.65 26.67 -43.40
N LEU A 183 -2.93 26.48 -43.05
CA LEU A 183 -4.04 27.05 -43.82
C LEU A 183 -3.99 28.59 -43.86
N ARG A 184 -3.57 29.24 -42.77
CA ARG A 184 -3.39 30.70 -42.75
C ARG A 184 -2.25 31.15 -43.66
N GLU A 185 -1.13 30.43 -43.66
CA GLU A 185 0.00 30.70 -44.57
C GLU A 185 -0.41 30.50 -46.04
N GLU A 186 -1.17 29.45 -46.35
CA GLU A 186 -1.74 29.22 -47.68
C GLU A 186 -2.68 30.35 -48.12
N VAL A 187 -3.53 30.84 -47.21
CA VAL A 187 -4.40 31.99 -47.47
C VAL A 187 -3.57 33.26 -47.70
N GLU A 188 -2.52 33.50 -46.92
CA GLU A 188 -1.63 34.65 -47.10
C GLU A 188 -0.90 34.58 -48.45
N ASN A 189 -0.45 33.38 -48.86
CA ASN A 189 0.15 33.16 -50.17
C ASN A 189 -0.86 33.41 -51.30
N CYS A 190 -2.10 32.95 -51.17
CA CYS A 190 -3.18 33.29 -52.11
C CYS A 190 -3.38 34.80 -52.21
N TYR A 191 -3.35 35.53 -51.09
CA TYR A 191 -3.46 36.99 -51.10
C TYR A 191 -2.30 37.68 -51.83
N LYS A 192 -1.05 37.22 -51.61
CA LYS A 192 0.13 37.71 -52.34
C LYS A 192 0.03 37.42 -53.84
N GLU A 193 -0.47 36.25 -54.21
CA GLU A 193 -0.66 35.87 -55.60
C GLU A 193 -1.73 36.74 -56.30
N VAL A 194 -2.83 37.04 -55.60
CA VAL A 194 -3.84 38.00 -56.07
C VAL A 194 -3.26 39.40 -56.23
N GLU A 195 -2.37 39.84 -55.35
CA GLU A 195 -1.69 41.13 -55.45
C GLU A 195 -0.75 41.19 -56.65
N ASN A 196 0.07 40.14 -56.87
CA ASN A 196 0.90 40.01 -58.08
C ASN A 196 0.05 40.02 -59.37
N LEU A 197 -1.11 39.34 -59.37
CA LEU A 197 -2.04 39.36 -60.50
C LEU A 197 -2.64 40.75 -60.72
N LYS A 198 -2.84 41.57 -59.68
CA LYS A 198 -3.24 42.97 -59.85
C LYS A 198 -2.14 43.81 -60.47
N GLU A 199 -0.89 43.69 -59.99
CA GLU A 199 0.25 44.44 -60.54
C GLU A 199 0.52 44.11 -62.02
N THR A 200 0.47 42.83 -62.38
CA THR A 200 0.60 42.39 -63.78
C THR A 200 -0.53 42.94 -64.65
N ASN A 201 -1.75 43.06 -64.13
CA ASN A 201 -2.88 43.64 -64.85
C ASN A 201 -2.74 45.17 -65.03
N GLU A 202 -2.14 45.88 -64.06
CA GLU A 202 -1.77 47.30 -64.24
C GLU A 202 -0.70 47.49 -65.32
N LEU A 203 0.29 46.60 -65.38
CA LEU A 203 1.30 46.56 -66.45
C LEU A 203 0.68 46.30 -67.84
N LEU A 204 -0.32 45.43 -67.92
CA LEU A 204 -1.06 45.21 -69.16
C LEU A 204 -1.86 46.45 -69.59
N LYS A 205 -2.47 47.19 -68.64
CA LYS A 205 -3.16 48.45 -68.94
C LYS A 205 -2.20 49.53 -69.43
N THR A 206 -1.01 49.67 -68.85
CA THR A 206 -0.01 50.65 -69.32
C THR A 206 0.52 50.30 -70.70
N ASN A 207 0.72 49.01 -70.99
CA ASN A 207 1.05 48.55 -72.33
C ASN A 207 -0.07 48.84 -73.35
N GLU A 208 -1.35 48.69 -72.96
CA GLU A 208 -2.49 49.03 -73.82
C GLU A 208 -2.52 50.53 -74.18
N VAL A 209 -2.18 51.41 -73.23
CA VAL A 209 -2.04 52.87 -73.49
C VAL A 209 -0.89 53.14 -74.46
N GLY A 210 0.26 52.46 -74.30
CA GLY A 210 1.39 52.56 -75.23
C GLY A 210 1.06 52.10 -76.65
N TYR A 211 0.26 51.05 -76.81
CA TYR A 211 -0.23 50.61 -78.12
C TYR A 211 -1.21 51.62 -78.74
N LYS A 212 -2.07 52.27 -77.93
CA LYS A 212 -2.96 53.35 -78.40
C LYS A 212 -2.17 54.57 -78.89
N GLU A 213 -1.10 54.98 -78.20
CA GLU A 213 -0.25 56.09 -78.65
C GLU A 213 0.50 55.78 -79.95
N LYS A 214 1.02 54.55 -80.10
CA LYS A 214 1.62 54.10 -81.37
C LYS A 214 0.62 54.11 -82.52
N PHE A 215 -0.62 53.70 -82.27
CA PHE A 215 -1.69 53.74 -83.27
C PHE A 215 -2.01 55.17 -83.72
N ILE A 216 -2.04 56.14 -82.79
CA ILE A 216 -2.29 57.56 -83.12
C ILE A 216 -1.18 58.12 -84.02
N LYS A 217 0.09 57.86 -83.71
CA LYS A 217 1.23 58.31 -84.53
C LYS A 217 1.18 57.73 -85.95
N LEU A 218 0.90 56.44 -86.06
CA LEU A 218 0.79 55.78 -87.37
C LEU A 218 -0.39 56.33 -88.20
N ASN A 219 -1.48 56.71 -87.54
CA ASN A 219 -2.64 57.32 -88.19
C ASN A 219 -2.36 58.74 -88.68
N GLU A 220 -1.56 59.53 -87.95
CA GLU A 220 -1.09 60.84 -88.42
C GLU A 220 -0.15 60.72 -89.63
N GLU A 221 0.75 59.73 -89.64
CA GLU A 221 1.60 59.43 -90.80
C GLU A 221 0.79 59.05 -92.04
N CYS A 222 -0.23 58.21 -91.90
CA CYS A 222 -1.16 57.89 -93.00
C CYS A 222 -1.88 59.14 -93.56
N LYS A 223 -2.22 60.09 -92.69
CA LYS A 223 -2.91 61.33 -93.08
C LYS A 223 -2.01 62.26 -93.89
N ILE A 224 -0.74 62.38 -93.51
CA ILE A 224 0.28 63.12 -94.27
C ILE A 224 0.46 62.46 -95.65
N MET A 225 0.50 61.13 -95.70
CA MET A 225 0.66 60.38 -96.95
C MET A 225 -0.56 60.52 -97.88
N GLU A 226 -1.78 60.59 -97.34
CA GLU A 226 -3.00 60.86 -98.14
C GLU A 226 -3.01 62.27 -98.75
N ASP A 227 -2.56 63.28 -98.01
CA ASP A 227 -2.52 64.66 -98.51
C ASP A 227 -1.43 64.86 -99.58
N ASP A 228 -0.29 64.18 -99.44
CA ASP A 228 0.73 64.13 -100.50
C ASP A 228 0.23 63.41 -101.76
N PHE A 229 -0.56 62.33 -101.60
CA PHE A 229 -1.20 61.67 -102.74
C PHE A 229 -2.19 62.60 -103.46
N LYS A 230 -2.98 63.39 -102.73
CA LYS A 230 -3.91 64.38 -103.32
C LYS A 230 -3.17 65.47 -104.10
N LYS A 231 -2.07 66.02 -103.57
CA LYS A 231 -1.23 67.01 -104.28
C LYS A 231 -0.69 66.43 -105.59
N THR A 232 -0.10 65.25 -105.54
CA THR A 232 0.49 64.58 -106.72
C THR A 232 -0.58 64.28 -107.79
N LYS A 233 -1.79 63.92 -107.35
CA LYS A 233 -2.93 63.68 -108.25
C LYS A 233 -3.40 64.96 -108.96
N ALA A 234 -3.45 66.09 -108.26
CA ALA A 234 -3.83 67.38 -108.84
C ALA A 234 -2.81 67.86 -109.90
N GLU A 235 -1.51 67.70 -109.65
CA GLU A 235 -0.46 68.02 -110.63
C GLU A 235 -0.56 67.15 -111.89
N LYS A 236 -0.85 65.85 -111.73
CA LYS A 236 -1.07 64.93 -112.85
C LYS A 236 -2.23 65.38 -113.74
N ASP A 237 -3.35 65.79 -113.16
CA ASP A 237 -4.53 66.21 -113.92
C ASP A 237 -4.30 67.54 -114.66
N LEU A 238 -3.57 68.48 -114.05
CA LEU A 238 -3.11 69.73 -114.68
C LEU A 238 -2.21 69.47 -115.90
N LEU A 239 -1.23 68.56 -115.75
CA LEU A 239 -0.36 68.14 -116.86
C LEU A 239 -1.16 67.47 -117.99
N LYS A 240 -2.20 66.69 -117.65
CA LYS A 240 -3.07 66.03 -118.61
C LYS A 240 -3.91 67.04 -119.41
N GLN A 241 -4.38 68.11 -118.76
CA GLN A 241 -5.14 69.19 -119.40
C GLN A 241 -4.24 70.02 -120.31
N ARG A 242 -3.04 70.38 -119.85
CA ARG A 242 -2.02 71.08 -120.65
C ARG A 242 -1.60 70.28 -121.89
N ASN A 243 -1.50 68.95 -121.78
CA ASN A 243 -1.23 68.09 -122.92
C ASN A 243 -2.36 68.10 -123.97
N LYS A 244 -3.64 68.18 -123.55
CA LYS A 244 -4.76 68.36 -124.49
C LYS A 244 -4.69 69.69 -125.21
N GLU A 245 -4.34 70.76 -124.50
CA GLU A 245 -4.17 72.13 -125.04
C GLU A 245 -3.07 72.17 -126.11
N ILE A 246 -1.89 71.60 -125.81
CA ILE A 246 -0.76 71.52 -126.75
C ILE A 246 -1.16 70.71 -127.99
N LYS A 247 -1.92 69.63 -127.82
CA LYS A 247 -2.42 68.83 -128.95
C LYS A 247 -3.33 69.65 -129.87
N PHE A 248 -4.20 70.47 -129.29
CA PHE A 248 -5.10 71.35 -130.03
C PHE A 248 -4.33 72.46 -130.76
N GLN A 249 -3.35 73.09 -130.10
CA GLN A 249 -2.48 74.10 -130.72
C GLN A 249 -1.66 73.52 -131.88
N LEU A 250 -1.10 72.33 -131.70
CA LEU A 250 -0.34 71.62 -132.74
C LEU A 250 -1.21 71.36 -133.98
N GLN A 251 -2.46 70.94 -133.76
CA GLN A 251 -3.42 70.69 -134.83
C GLN A 251 -3.77 71.97 -135.59
N ASN A 252 -3.94 73.09 -134.88
CA ASN A 252 -4.23 74.38 -135.49
C ASN A 252 -3.04 74.92 -136.31
N SER A 253 -1.83 74.80 -135.78
CA SER A 253 -0.58 75.12 -136.49
C SER A 253 -0.41 74.27 -137.75
N LYS A 254 -0.78 72.98 -137.68
CA LYS A 254 -0.74 72.05 -138.82
C LYS A 254 -1.62 72.51 -139.98
N TYR A 255 -2.84 72.96 -139.72
CA TYR A 255 -3.73 73.51 -140.76
C TYR A 255 -3.21 74.84 -141.34
N LYS A 256 -2.55 75.66 -140.53
CA LYS A 256 -1.96 76.93 -140.97
C LYS A 256 -0.76 76.73 -141.90
N VAL A 257 0.08 75.72 -141.61
CA VAL A 257 1.18 75.31 -142.50
C VAL A 257 0.63 74.78 -143.82
N LEU A 258 -0.40 73.94 -143.79
CA LEU A 258 -1.06 73.41 -145.00
C LEU A 258 -1.62 74.52 -145.91
N ASP A 259 -2.23 75.57 -145.35
CA ASP A 259 -2.75 76.69 -146.16
C ASP A 259 -1.62 77.53 -146.80
N LEU A 260 -0.51 77.71 -146.07
CA LEU A 260 0.68 78.40 -146.58
C LEU A 260 1.39 77.59 -147.67
N GLU A 261 1.49 76.26 -147.51
CA GLU A 261 2.01 75.35 -148.55
C GLU A 261 1.17 75.45 -149.82
N LYS A 262 -0.16 75.48 -149.71
CA LYS A 262 -1.06 75.62 -150.86
C LYS A 262 -0.85 76.95 -151.60
N LYS A 263 -0.69 78.06 -150.86
CA LYS A 263 -0.36 79.37 -151.44
C LYS A 263 1.01 79.40 -152.11
N LEU A 264 2.00 78.72 -151.55
CA LEU A 264 3.35 78.65 -152.11
C LEU A 264 3.36 77.87 -153.44
N ILE A 265 2.59 76.78 -153.53
CA ILE A 265 2.38 76.03 -154.77
C ILE A 265 1.73 76.92 -155.83
N ASP A 266 0.67 77.66 -155.49
CA ASP A 266 -0.01 78.55 -156.45
C ASP A 266 0.92 79.66 -156.98
N ILE A 267 1.80 80.19 -156.11
CA ILE A 267 2.82 81.18 -156.51
C ILE A 267 3.88 80.55 -157.42
N GLN A 268 4.35 79.34 -157.11
CA GLN A 268 5.32 78.63 -157.95
C GLN A 268 4.76 78.34 -159.36
N VAL A 269 3.47 78.02 -159.47
CA VAL A 269 2.80 77.80 -160.76
C VAL A 269 2.71 79.10 -161.57
N LYS A 270 2.37 80.23 -160.92
CA LYS A 270 2.38 81.55 -161.59
C LYS A 270 3.79 81.93 -162.08
N LEU A 271 4.81 81.68 -161.27
CA LEU A 271 6.20 81.95 -161.61
C LEU A 271 6.68 81.11 -162.81
N ALA A 272 6.22 79.86 -162.91
CA ALA A 272 6.51 78.98 -164.05
C ALA A 272 5.86 79.49 -165.35
N TYR A 273 4.66 80.08 -165.25
CA TYR A 273 3.98 80.70 -166.39
C TYR A 273 4.74 81.94 -166.91
N GLU A 274 5.25 82.78 -166.00
CA GLU A 274 6.02 83.99 -166.36
C GLU A 274 7.42 83.68 -166.89
N LYS A 275 8.12 82.67 -166.33
CA LYS A 275 9.45 82.27 -166.83
C LYS A 275 9.41 81.73 -168.26
N LYS A 276 8.29 81.16 -168.71
CA LYS A 276 8.14 80.72 -170.10
C LYS A 276 7.97 81.89 -171.09
N GLN A 277 7.49 83.06 -170.64
CA GLN A 277 7.29 84.23 -171.52
C GLN A 277 8.57 85.03 -171.82
N LYS A 278 9.72 84.76 -171.17
CA LYS A 278 10.97 85.53 -171.33
C LYS A 278 12.22 84.65 -171.43
N ASN A 279 12.44 83.96 -172.56
CA ASN A 279 13.81 83.61 -172.97
C ASN A 279 13.94 83.30 -174.48
N ALA A 280 14.99 83.84 -175.10
CA ALA A 280 15.33 83.66 -176.50
C ALA A 280 16.35 82.51 -176.68
N LEU A 281 15.94 81.53 -177.50
CA LEU A 281 16.63 80.33 -178.01
C LEU A 281 16.80 79.10 -177.08
N LEU A 282 15.69 78.36 -176.92
CA LEU A 282 15.61 76.90 -177.02
C LEU A 282 14.53 76.53 -178.04
N LYS A 283 14.97 76.36 -179.29
CA LYS A 283 14.44 75.33 -180.21
C LYS A 283 15.17 74.03 -179.85
N ASP A 284 14.45 72.92 -180.01
CA ASP A 284 14.85 71.50 -179.90
C ASP A 284 15.06 71.02 -178.44
N VAL A 285 14.21 70.20 -177.82
CA VAL A 285 13.11 69.30 -178.24
C VAL A 285 11.90 69.50 -177.32
#